data_AF-A0AAX3WYE3-F1
#
_entry.id   AF-A0AAX3WYE3-F1
#
_cell.length_a   1.000
_cell.length_b   1.000
_cell.length_c   1.000
_cell.angle_alpha   90.00
_cell.angle_beta   90.00
_cell.angle_gamma   90.00
#
_symmetry.space_group_name_H-M   'P 1'
#
loop_
_entity.id
_entity.type
_entity.pdbx_description
1 polymer ?
#
loop_
_entity_poly.entity_id
_entity_poly.type
_entity_poly.pdbx_seq_one_letter_code
_entity_poly.pdbx_strand_id
1 'polypeptide(L)' 'MANSWSSKGDELVRCPVDGCHHVGLIITKAHCRLEHNMTRDEVEKKYGYPKRVIVLKRSQVIGGLSGNERA' A
#
# COMPACT_ATOMS: atom_id res chain seq x y z
N MET A 1 -13.97 -13.70 -2.49
CA MET A 1 -13.81 -12.37 -1.83
C MET A 1 -12.32 -12.03 -1.79
N ALA A 2 -11.88 -10.93 -2.42
CA ALA A 2 -10.45 -10.60 -2.54
C ALA A 2 -9.78 -10.48 -1.14
N ASN A 3 -8.60 -11.10 -0.97
CA ASN A 3 -7.86 -11.15 0.31
C ASN A 3 -6.98 -9.92 0.58
N SER A 4 -6.93 -9.01 -0.38
CA SER A 4 -6.07 -7.83 -0.36
C SER A 4 -6.72 -6.70 -1.16
N TRP A 5 -6.30 -5.48 -0.87
CA TRP A 5 -6.44 -4.37 -1.80
C TRP A 5 -5.14 -4.31 -2.61
N SER A 6 -5.22 -4.63 -3.90
CA SER A 6 -4.08 -4.61 -4.83
C SER A 6 -4.20 -3.46 -5.82
N SER A 7 -3.07 -2.90 -6.22
CA SER A 7 -3.01 -1.97 -7.34
C SER A 7 -3.19 -2.69 -8.68
N LYS A 8 -3.58 -1.94 -9.72
CA LYS A 8 -3.64 -2.43 -11.10
C LYS A 8 -2.50 -1.81 -11.90
N GLY A 9 -1.38 -2.53 -12.04
CA GLY A 9 -0.22 -2.06 -12.80
C GLY A 9 0.75 -1.20 -11.98
N ASP A 10 1.13 -0.03 -12.51
CA ASP A 10 2.17 0.86 -11.97
C ASP A 10 1.69 1.80 -10.84
N GLU A 11 0.53 1.52 -10.25
CA GLU A 11 -0.04 2.34 -9.18
C GLU A 11 0.36 1.80 -7.80
N LEU A 12 0.51 2.68 -6.82
CA LEU A 12 0.59 2.26 -5.42
C LEU A 12 -0.74 2.58 -4.74
N VAL A 13 -1.14 1.76 -3.77
CA VAL A 13 -2.28 2.00 -2.92
C VAL A 13 -1.81 2.46 -1.54
N ARG A 14 -2.47 3.49 -1.00
CA ARG A 14 -2.25 4.00 0.34
C ARG A 14 -3.36 3.58 1.28
N CYS A 15 -2.97 3.14 2.47
CA CYS A 15 -3.91 2.81 3.53
C CYS A 15 -4.81 4.01 3.86
N PRO A 16 -6.14 3.82 3.95
CA PRO A 16 -7.07 4.92 4.18
C PRO A 16 -7.11 5.41 5.63
N VAL A 17 -6.53 4.65 6.58
CA VAL A 17 -6.51 5.03 8.01
C VAL A 17 -5.70 6.31 8.21
N ASP A 18 -6.29 7.30 8.87
CA ASP A 18 -5.62 8.55 9.21
C ASP A 18 -4.38 8.29 10.07
N GLY A 19 -3.27 8.93 9.71
CA GLY A 19 -1.96 8.71 10.35
C GLY A 19 -1.21 7.47 9.86
N CYS A 20 -1.84 6.59 9.06
CA CYS A 20 -1.13 5.49 8.42
C CYS A 20 -0.42 5.98 7.15
N HIS A 21 0.90 5.83 7.13
CA HIS A 21 1.75 6.18 5.97
C HIS A 21 2.07 4.96 5.10
N HIS A 22 1.35 3.85 5.26
CA HIS A 22 1.58 2.64 4.48
C HIS A 22 1.14 2.85 3.03
N VAL A 23 2.11 2.72 2.12
CA VAL A 23 1.93 2.83 0.66
C VAL A 23 2.64 1.64 0.02
N GLY A 24 1.95 0.90 -0.85
CA GLY A 24 2.51 -0.28 -1.50
C GLY A 24 1.64 -0.80 -2.64
N LEU A 25 2.10 -1.85 -3.33
CA LEU A 25 1.31 -2.50 -4.37
C LEU A 25 0.11 -3.26 -3.79
N ILE A 26 0.23 -3.72 -2.55
CA ILE A 26 -0.77 -4.54 -1.88
C ILE A 26 -0.90 -4.09 -0.43
N ILE A 27 -2.14 -3.90 0.03
CA ILE A 27 -2.49 -3.79 1.44
C ILE A 27 -3.26 -5.05 1.82
N THR A 28 -2.68 -5.84 2.72
CA THR A 28 -3.26 -7.11 3.17
C THR A 28 -4.23 -6.92 4.33
N LYS A 29 -5.09 -7.91 4.58
CA LYS A 29 -5.90 -7.95 5.81
C LYS A 29 -5.06 -7.98 7.08
N ALA A 30 -3.86 -8.57 7.02
CA ALA A 30 -2.93 -8.62 8.14
C ALA A 30 -2.45 -7.23 8.54
N HIS A 31 -2.14 -6.35 7.57
CA HIS A 31 -1.81 -4.95 7.86
C HIS A 31 -2.89 -4.28 8.71
N CYS A 32 -4.18 -4.45 8.36
CA CYS A 32 -5.27 -3.85 9.12
C CYS A 32 -5.32 -4.33 10.57
N ARG A 33 -5.11 -5.64 10.77
CA ARG A 33 -5.17 -6.27 12.10
C ARG A 33 -3.97 -5.92 12.97
N LEU A 34 -2.77 -5.90 12.40
CA LEU A 34 -1.53 -5.67 13.14
C LEU A 34 -1.30 -4.19 13.44
N GLU A 35 -1.53 -3.33 12.46
CA GLU A 35 -1.22 -1.90 12.59
C GLU A 35 -2.36 -1.10 13.21
N HIS A 36 -3.61 -1.51 12.94
CA HIS A 36 -4.80 -0.73 13.31
C HIS A 36 -5.74 -1.44 14.28
N ASN A 37 -5.43 -2.69 14.65
CA ASN A 37 -6.29 -3.55 15.47
C ASN A 37 -7.75 -3.61 14.97
N MET A 38 -7.93 -3.47 13.65
CA MET A 38 -9.23 -3.45 12.99
C MET A 38 -9.24 -4.45 11.85
N THR A 39 -10.40 -5.02 11.58
CA THR A 39 -10.60 -5.78 10.35
C THR A 39 -10.65 -4.85 9.15
N ARG A 40 -10.37 -5.39 7.95
CA ARG A 40 -10.46 -4.63 6.70
C ARG A 40 -11.86 -4.01 6.51
N ASP A 41 -12.91 -4.73 6.88
CA ASP A 41 -14.30 -4.27 6.75
C ASP A 41 -14.59 -3.08 7.66
N GLU A 42 -14.08 -3.09 8.89
CA GLU A 42 -14.18 -1.97 9.82
C GLU A 42 -13.39 -0.75 9.32
N VAL A 43 -12.18 -0.98 8.78
CA VAL A 43 -11.39 0.08 8.15
C VAL A 43 -12.14 0.68 6.96
N GLU A 44 -12.74 -0.16 6.11
CA GLU A 44 -13.50 0.27 4.94
C GLU A 44 -14.75 1.09 5.32
N LYS A 45 -15.49 0.65 6.33
CA LYS A 45 -16.66 1.39 6.84
C LYS A 45 -16.29 2.72 7.49
N LYS A 46 -15.15 2.78 8.18
CA LYS A 46 -14.75 3.95 8.95
C LYS A 46 -13.96 4.98 8.15
N TYR A 47 -13.04 4.54 7.29
CA TYR A 47 -12.11 5.40 6.55
C TYR A 47 -12.28 5.31 5.03
N GLY A 48 -13.10 4.37 4.53
CA GLY A 48 -13.29 4.15 3.10
C GLY A 48 -12.23 3.22 2.49
N TYR A 49 -12.11 3.29 1.16
CA TYR A 49 -11.18 2.46 0.39
C TYR A 49 -9.78 3.08 0.31
N PRO A 50 -8.72 2.28 0.15
CA PRO A 50 -7.38 2.77 -0.14
C PRO A 50 -7.36 3.75 -1.31
N LYS A 51 -6.66 4.86 -1.12
CA LYS A 51 -6.46 5.85 -2.19
C LYS A 51 -5.33 5.36 -3.10
N ARG A 52 -5.54 5.44 -4.41
CA ARG A 52 -4.47 5.20 -5.38
C ARG A 52 -3.55 6.42 -5.40
N VAL A 53 -2.28 6.20 -5.13
CA VAL A 53 -1.23 7.22 -5.17
C VAL A 53 -0.27 6.79 -6.28
N ILE A 54 -0.40 7.44 -7.44
CA ILE A 54 0.52 7.22 -8.55
C ILE A 54 1.83 7.91 -8.17
N VAL A 55 2.90 7.14 -7.90
CA VAL A 55 4.23 7.71 -7.65
C VAL A 55 5.35 6.86 -8.25
N LEU A 56 5.18 6.37 -9.48
CA LEU A 56 6.31 5.83 -10.24
C LEU A 56 6.20 6.28 -11.70
N LYS A 57 7.06 7.22 -12.11
CA LYS A 57 7.40 7.33 -13.53
C LYS A 57 8.17 6.05 -13.89
N ARG A 58 7.96 5.46 -15.06
CA ARG A 58 8.70 4.26 -15.54
C ARG A 58 10.21 4.33 -15.29
N SER A 59 10.81 5.52 -15.34
CA SER A 59 12.23 5.77 -15.05
C SER A 59 12.66 5.51 -13.59
N GLN A 60 11.76 5.60 -12.61
CA GLN A 60 12.04 5.31 -11.19
C GLN A 60 11.96 3.80 -10.87
N VAL A 61 11.24 3.02 -11.68
CA VAL A 61 11.10 1.57 -11.49
C VAL A 61 12.38 0.83 -11.89
N ILE A 62 13.15 1.37 -12.84
CA ILE A 62 14.35 0.74 -13.40
C ILE A 62 15.60 1.04 -12.55
N GLY A 63 15.63 2.13 -11.77
CA GLY A 63 16.81 2.56 -11.00
C GLY A 63 16.91 2.07 -9.55
N GLY A 64 15.92 1.35 -9.02
CA GLY A 64 15.82 1.02 -7.59
C GLY A 64 16.51 -0.28 -7.12
N LEU A 65 17.12 -1.05 -8.02
CA LEU A 65 17.76 -2.33 -7.70
C LEU A 65 19.31 -2.30 -7.70
N SER A 66 19.94 -1.15 -7.94
CA SER A 66 21.40 -1.01 -7.89
C SER A 66 21.79 -0.06 -6.77
N GLY A 67 22.12 -0.60 -5.60
CA GLY A 67 22.52 0.22 -4.47
C GLY A 67 22.95 -0.59 -3.25
N ASN A 68 23.90 -1.53 -3.41
CA ASN A 68 24.72 -1.98 -2.29
C ASN A 68 26.19 -2.23 -2.71
N GLU A 69 26.82 -1.23 -3.31
CA GLU A 69 28.29 -1.17 -3.34
C GLU A 69 28.76 -0.57 -2.02
N ARG A 70 28.92 -1.43 -0.99
CA ARG A 70 29.66 -1.06 0.22
C ARG A 70 31.13 -1.38 -0.01
N ALA A 71 31.91 -0.29 -0.07
CA ALA A 71 33.31 -0.07 0.29
C ALA A 71 34.20 -1.29 0.57
#